data_AF-A0A8C4ZZ91-F1
#
_entry.id   AF-A0A8C4ZZ91-F1
#
_cell.length_a   1.000
_cell.length_b   1.000
_cell.length_c   1.000
_cell.angle_alpha   90.00
_cell.angle_beta   90.00
_cell.angle_gamma   90.00
#
_symmetry.space_group_name_H-M   'P 1'
#
loop_
_entity.id
_entity.type
_entity.pdbx_description
1 polymer ?
#
loop_
_entity_poly.entity_id
_entity_poly.type
_entity_poly.pdbx_seq_one_letter_code
_entity_poly.pdbx_strand_id
1 'polypeptide(L)'
;MAGFLDNFRWPECIDWGERRNTVASVVAGVLFFTGWWVMIDAATIYTTQEQMNHAFHTCGVFSTIAFFMINAVSNGQVRGDTYGEGCFGRTGVRLWLFMGFMVMFGSLIGAIWILFGAYQTHTTTLAP
;
A
#
# COMPACT_ATOMS: atom_id res chain seq x y z
N MET A 1 -19.16 -7.72 -9.02
CA MET A 1 -19.70 -6.39 -8.69
C MET A 1 -19.33 -5.48 -9.84
N ALA A 2 -20.30 -5.12 -10.67
CA ALA A 2 -20.10 -4.29 -11.86
C ALA A 2 -19.79 -2.86 -11.42
N GLY A 3 -18.69 -2.32 -11.93
CA GLY A 3 -18.24 -0.98 -11.59
C GLY A 3 -18.88 0.04 -12.53
N PHE A 4 -19.08 1.26 -12.04
CA PHE A 4 -19.60 2.43 -12.77
C PHE A 4 -18.90 2.72 -14.13
N LEU A 5 -17.77 2.07 -14.42
CA LEU A 5 -17.00 2.19 -15.67
C LEU A 5 -17.32 1.10 -16.72
N ASP A 6 -18.21 0.15 -16.45
CA ASP A 6 -18.58 -0.91 -17.41
C ASP A 6 -19.41 -0.40 -18.61
N ASN A 7 -19.83 0.87 -18.60
CA ASN A 7 -20.65 1.46 -19.67
C ASN A 7 -19.83 2.14 -20.80
N PHE A 8 -18.50 2.16 -20.69
CA PHE A 8 -17.62 2.66 -21.75
C PHE A 8 -17.17 1.48 -22.63
N ARG A 9 -18.07 1.01 -23.51
CA ARG A 9 -17.76 -0.02 -24.52
C ARG A 9 -16.80 0.55 -25.57
N TRP A 10 -15.51 0.44 -25.28
CA TRP A 10 -14.41 0.61 -26.25
C TRP A 10 -14.14 -0.71 -26.96
N PRO A 11 -13.66 -0.71 -28.22
CA PRO A 11 -13.74 -1.86 -29.10
C PRO A 11 -13.02 -3.09 -28.54
N GLU A 12 -13.70 -4.24 -28.62
CA GLU A 12 -13.37 -5.56 -28.04
C GLU A 12 -12.15 -6.26 -28.68
N CYS A 13 -11.08 -5.52 -28.99
CA CYS A 13 -9.85 -6.08 -29.57
C CYS A 13 -8.61 -5.93 -28.65
N ILE A 14 -8.78 -5.36 -27.46
CA ILE A 14 -7.72 -5.25 -26.46
C ILE A 14 -8.19 -5.89 -25.15
N ASP A 15 -7.53 -6.96 -24.73
CA ASP A 15 -7.77 -7.57 -23.42
C ASP A 15 -7.22 -6.62 -22.33
N TRP A 16 -8.06 -5.65 -21.95
CA TRP A 16 -7.71 -4.60 -21.01
C TRP A 16 -7.70 -5.11 -19.56
N GLY A 17 -8.28 -6.28 -19.30
CA GLY A 17 -8.35 -6.88 -17.97
C GLY A 17 -6.97 -7.19 -17.39
N GLU A 18 -6.09 -7.78 -18.19
CA GLU A 18 -4.74 -8.14 -17.77
C GLU A 18 -3.79 -6.92 -17.75
N ARG A 19 -3.89 -6.04 -18.75
CA ARG A 19 -3.10 -4.79 -18.80
C ARG A 19 -3.40 -3.83 -17.67
N ARG A 20 -4.66 -3.73 -17.21
CA ARG A 20 -5.03 -2.82 -16.10
C ARG A 20 -4.32 -3.16 -14.81
N ASN A 21 -4.11 -4.44 -14.51
CA ASN A 21 -3.41 -4.84 -13.29
C ASN A 21 -1.92 -4.49 -13.36
N THR A 22 -1.29 -4.69 -14.53
CA THR A 22 0.11 -4.30 -14.75
C THR A 22 0.29 -2.79 -14.67
N VAL A 23 -0.62 -2.01 -15.25
CA VAL A 23 -0.56 -0.54 -15.15
C VAL A 23 -0.78 -0.10 -13.70
N ALA A 24 -1.75 -0.70 -13.00
CA ALA A 24 -2.00 -0.39 -11.60
C ALA A 24 -0.79 -0.71 -10.70
N SER A 25 -0.11 -1.83 -10.91
CA SER A 25 1.09 -2.19 -10.15
C SER A 25 2.28 -1.28 -10.44
N VAL A 26 2.46 -0.88 -11.71
CA VAL A 26 3.50 0.11 -12.10
C VAL A 26 3.22 1.47 -11.47
N VAL A 27 2.00 2.00 -11.59
CA VAL A 27 1.62 3.29 -11.00
C VAL A 27 1.78 3.27 -9.48
N ALA A 28 1.32 2.20 -8.84
CA ALA A 28 1.45 2.06 -7.40
C ALA A 28 2.93 1.95 -6.98
N GLY A 29 3.79 1.26 -7.75
CA GLY A 29 5.24 1.23 -7.52
C GLY A 29 5.91 2.60 -7.64
N VAL A 30 5.53 3.41 -8.64
CA VAL A 30 6.02 4.78 -8.80
C VAL A 30 5.61 5.65 -7.61
N LEU A 31 4.33 5.62 -7.21
CA LEU A 31 3.85 6.37 -6.04
C LEU A 31 4.59 5.97 -4.77
N PHE A 32 4.82 4.67 -4.59
CA PHE A 32 5.52 4.15 -3.44
C PHE A 32 6.99 4.57 -3.40
N PHE A 33 7.68 4.54 -4.54
CA PHE A 33 9.04 5.05 -4.70
C PHE A 33 9.12 6.55 -4.37
N THR A 34 8.17 7.35 -4.88
CA THR A 34 8.13 8.79 -4.56
C THR A 34 7.89 9.06 -3.07
N GLY A 35 7.08 8.24 -2.40
CA GLY A 35 6.89 8.33 -0.95
C GLY A 35 8.17 8.08 -0.16
N TRP A 36 8.93 7.03 -0.53
CA TRP A 36 10.23 6.75 0.08
C TRP A 36 11.27 7.82 -0.21
N TRP A 37 11.26 8.38 -1.41
CA TRP A 37 12.14 9.49 -1.77
C TRP A 37 11.93 10.69 -0.82
N VAL A 38 10.68 11.10 -0.59
CA VAL A 38 10.35 12.19 0.34
C VAL A 38 10.73 11.85 1.79
N MET A 39 10.52 10.60 2.22
CA MET A 39 10.92 10.16 3.56
C MET A 39 12.43 10.21 3.77
N ILE A 40 13.23 9.88 2.75
CA ILE A 40 14.69 9.94 2.81
C ILE A 40 15.17 11.40 2.82
N ASP A 41 14.58 12.25 1.98
CA ASP A 41 14.89 13.69 1.96
C ASP A 41 14.67 14.31 3.36
N ALA A 42 13.52 14.05 3.98
CA ALA A 42 13.22 14.49 5.34
C ALA A 42 14.21 13.93 6.38
N ALA A 43 14.59 12.65 6.28
CA ALA A 43 15.53 12.02 7.20
C ALA A 43 16.95 12.59 7.12
N THR A 44 17.35 13.14 5.96
CA THR A 44 18.67 13.80 5.81
C THR A 44 18.70 15.20 6.43
N ILE A 45 17.56 15.87 6.52
CA ILE A 45 17.43 17.21 7.12
C ILE A 45 17.24 17.12 8.64
N TYR A 46 16.40 16.18 9.10
CA TYR A 46 16.05 16.02 10.52
C TYR A 46 16.69 14.75 11.10
N THR A 47 17.92 14.88 11.59
CA THR A 47 18.76 13.74 12.01
C THR A 47 18.69 13.44 13.52
N THR A 48 18.15 14.35 14.33
CA THR A 48 18.04 14.17 15.78
C THR A 48 16.73 13.46 16.16
N GLN A 49 16.80 12.50 17.09
CA GLN A 49 15.66 11.71 17.61
C GLN A 49 14.52 12.57 18.17
N GLU A 50 14.82 13.80 18.63
CA GLU A 50 13.82 14.75 19.11
C GLU A 50 12.97 15.37 17.97
N GLN A 51 13.48 15.37 16.73
CA GLN A 51 12.81 15.97 15.57
C GLN A 51 12.18 14.93 14.64
N MET A 52 12.75 13.73 14.54
CA MET A 52 12.14 12.59 13.83
C MET A 52 12.23 11.32 14.66
N ASN A 53 11.10 10.96 15.27
CA ASN A 53 10.96 9.67 15.94
C ASN A 53 11.06 8.52 14.92
N HIS A 54 11.83 7.48 15.23
CA HIS A 54 11.94 6.27 14.41
C HIS A 54 10.58 5.62 14.09
N ALA A 55 9.55 5.91 14.89
CA ALA A 55 8.17 5.54 14.66
C ALA A 55 7.62 5.99 13.29
N PHE A 56 8.11 7.10 12.73
CA PHE A 56 7.68 7.59 11.41
C PHE A 56 8.16 6.67 10.28
N HIS A 57 9.36 6.08 10.42
CA HIS A 57 9.90 5.16 9.42
C HIS A 57 9.26 3.77 9.47
N THR A 58 8.94 3.25 10.67
CA THR A 58 8.33 1.92 10.82
C THR A 58 7.00 1.82 10.11
N CYS A 59 6.14 2.84 10.19
CA CYS A 59 4.90 2.86 9.43
C CYS A 59 5.14 2.71 7.92
N GLY A 60 6.10 3.45 7.37
CA GLY A 60 6.52 3.32 5.98
C GLY A 60 6.95 1.89 5.66
N VAL A 61 7.81 1.29 6.50
CA VAL A 61 8.32 -0.08 6.32
C VAL A 61 7.18 -1.09 6.23
N PHE A 62 6.22 -1.05 7.16
CA PHE A 62 5.07 -1.95 7.15
C PHE A 62 4.18 -1.75 5.92
N SER A 63 4.02 -0.50 5.47
CA SER A 63 3.31 -0.19 4.23
C SER A 63 4.00 -0.82 3.01
N THR A 64 5.34 -0.88 2.98
CA THR A 64 6.09 -1.52 1.87
C THR A 64 5.81 -3.01 1.79
N ILE A 65 5.80 -3.67 2.95
CA ILE A 65 5.63 -5.10 3.04
C ILE A 65 4.22 -5.44 2.56
N ALA A 66 3.22 -4.69 3.03
CA ALA A 66 1.84 -4.82 2.56
C ALA A 66 1.71 -4.58 1.06
N PHE A 67 2.38 -3.57 0.52
CA PHE A 67 2.41 -3.29 -0.92
C PHE A 67 2.95 -4.47 -1.72
N PHE A 68 4.09 -5.05 -1.33
CA PHE A 68 4.61 -6.26 -1.98
C PHE A 68 3.67 -7.45 -1.85
N MET A 69 3.08 -7.67 -0.67
CA MET A 69 2.14 -8.77 -0.44
C MET A 69 0.93 -8.73 -1.39
N ILE A 70 0.36 -7.53 -1.61
CA ILE A 70 -0.81 -7.35 -2.48
C ILE A 70 -0.42 -7.49 -3.95
N ASN A 71 0.71 -6.92 -4.36
CA ASN A 71 1.16 -6.98 -5.76
C ASN A 71 1.75 -8.34 -6.16
N ALA A 72 2.19 -9.16 -5.20
CA ALA A 72 2.67 -10.52 -5.45
C ALA A 72 1.56 -11.50 -5.83
N VAL A 73 0.29 -11.15 -5.59
CA VAL A 73 -0.85 -12.00 -5.94
C VAL A 73 -1.39 -11.62 -7.32
N SER A 74 -1.38 -12.56 -8.25
CA SER A 74 -1.98 -12.35 -9.57
C SER A 74 -3.51 -12.45 -9.53
N ASN A 75 -4.21 -11.70 -10.39
CA ASN A 75 -5.67 -11.76 -10.49
C ASN A 75 -6.18 -13.17 -10.88
N GLY A 76 -5.39 -13.96 -11.62
CA GLY A 76 -5.71 -15.35 -11.95
C GLY A 76 -5.77 -16.26 -10.72
N GLN A 77 -4.89 -16.04 -9.74
CA GLN A 77 -4.90 -16.77 -8.47
C GLN A 77 -6.10 -16.41 -7.57
N VAL A 78 -6.65 -15.19 -7.70
CA VAL A 78 -7.86 -14.76 -6.98
C VAL A 78 -9.12 -15.32 -7.63
N ARG A 79 -9.18 -15.32 -8.97
CA ARG A 79 -10.30 -15.84 -9.77
C ARG A 79 -10.43 -17.36 -9.68
N GLY A 80 -9.31 -18.07 -9.53
CA GLY A 80 -9.29 -19.52 -9.31
C GLY A 80 -9.25 -20.34 -10.59
N ASP A 81 -8.79 -19.74 -11.69
CA ASP A 81 -8.71 -20.38 -13.01
C ASP A 81 -7.43 -21.25 -13.17
N THR A 82 -6.54 -21.26 -12.17
CA THR A 82 -5.35 -22.11 -12.14
C THR A 82 -5.68 -23.45 -11.46
N TYR A 83 -5.82 -24.50 -12.28
CA TYR A 83 -6.06 -25.91 -11.91
C TYR A 83 -4.88 -26.60 -11.20
N GLY A 84 -4.23 -25.93 -10.23
CA GLY A 84 -3.10 -26.49 -9.48
C GLY A 84 -3.32 -26.40 -7.98
N GLU A 85 -3.59 -27.54 -7.35
CA GLU A 85 -3.58 -27.72 -5.89
C GLU A 85 -2.15 -27.49 -5.36
N GLY A 86 -1.77 -26.23 -5.13
CA GLY A 86 -0.64 -25.89 -4.26
C GLY A 86 -1.03 -26.05 -2.79
N CYS A 87 -0.04 -26.24 -1.90
CA CYS A 87 -0.20 -26.50 -0.45
C CYS A 87 -1.15 -25.53 0.30
N PHE A 88 -1.30 -24.29 -0.16
CA PHE A 88 -2.20 -23.29 0.44
C PHE A 88 -3.51 -23.05 -0.33
N GLY A 89 -3.70 -23.69 -1.49
CA GLY A 89 -4.91 -23.63 -2.30
C GLY A 89 -5.43 -22.21 -2.61
N ARG A 90 -6.70 -22.14 -3.00
CA ARG A 90 -7.41 -20.88 -3.29
C ARG A 90 -7.67 -20.04 -2.03
N THR A 91 -7.84 -20.70 -0.89
CA THR A 91 -8.12 -20.05 0.40
C THR A 91 -6.90 -19.31 0.95
N GLY A 92 -5.71 -19.88 0.81
CA GLY A 92 -4.46 -19.26 1.28
C GLY A 92 -4.12 -17.98 0.54
N VAL A 93 -4.33 -17.91 -0.78
CA VAL A 93 -4.14 -16.67 -1.55
C VAL A 93 -5.07 -15.56 -1.06
N ARG A 94 -6.33 -15.89 -0.75
CA ARG A 94 -7.29 -14.90 -0.22
C ARG A 94 -6.92 -14.44 1.17
N LEU A 95 -6.47 -15.34 2.04
CA LEU A 95 -5.99 -15.00 3.38
C LEU A 95 -4.72 -14.14 3.33
N TRP A 96 -3.79 -14.45 2.43
CA TRP A 96 -2.58 -13.68 2.21
C TRP A 96 -2.90 -12.24 1.77
N LEU A 97 -3.79 -12.09 0.79
CA LEU A 97 -4.26 -10.81 0.29
C LEU A 97 -5.02 -10.02 1.37
N PHE A 98 -5.84 -10.71 2.17
CA PHE A 98 -6.53 -10.11 3.32
C PHE A 98 -5.57 -9.58 4.38
N MET A 99 -4.55 -10.37 4.77
CA MET A 99 -3.50 -9.92 5.69
C MET A 99 -2.74 -8.72 5.13
N GLY A 100 -2.42 -8.73 3.83
CA GLY A 100 -1.80 -7.59 3.16
C GLY A 100 -2.62 -6.31 3.31
N PHE A 101 -3.93 -6.38 3.09
CA PHE A 101 -4.81 -5.23 3.32
C PHE A 101 -4.89 -4.81 4.79
N MET A 102 -4.94 -5.75 5.74
CA MET A 102 -4.94 -5.42 7.17
C MET A 102 -3.67 -4.67 7.58
N VAL A 103 -2.50 -5.11 7.13
CA VAL A 103 -1.22 -4.44 7.41
C VAL A 103 -1.16 -3.06 6.75
N MET A 104 -1.69 -2.92 5.52
CA MET A 104 -1.76 -1.63 4.84
C MET A 104 -2.63 -0.62 5.60
N PHE A 105 -3.85 -0.99 5.99
CA PHE A 105 -4.72 -0.12 6.79
C PHE A 105 -4.16 0.15 8.18
N GLY A 106 -3.57 -0.85 8.84
CA GLY A 106 -2.93 -0.69 10.13
C GLY A 106 -1.78 0.32 10.09
N SER A 107 -0.95 0.26 9.04
CA SER A 107 0.11 1.25 8.82
C SER A 107 -0.49 2.65 8.64
N LEU A 108 -1.51 2.82 7.78
CA LEU A 108 -2.12 4.12 7.53
C LEU A 108 -2.71 4.75 8.80
N ILE A 109 -3.44 3.96 9.60
CA ILE A 109 -4.02 4.43 10.87
C ILE A 109 -2.90 4.81 11.85
N GLY A 110 -1.84 4.02 11.93
CA GLY A 110 -0.66 4.32 12.75
C GLY A 110 0.05 5.61 12.33
N ALA A 111 0.23 5.84 11.03
CA ALA A 111 0.79 7.10 10.51
C ALA A 111 -0.04 8.31 10.94
N ILE A 112 -1.37 8.24 10.77
CA ILE A 112 -2.28 9.33 11.16
C ILE A 112 -2.19 9.59 12.68
N TRP A 113 -2.15 8.53 13.49
CA TRP A 113 -2.01 8.65 14.93
C TRP A 113 -0.73 9.37 15.36
N ILE A 114 0.42 8.96 14.81
CA ILE A 114 1.72 9.57 15.13
C ILE A 114 1.75 11.03 14.64
N LEU A 115 1.16 11.33 13.48
CA LEU A 115 1.05 12.68 12.93
C LEU A 115 0.27 13.61 13.88
N PHE A 116 -0.89 13.17 14.39
CA PHE A 116 -1.65 13.95 15.36
C PHE A 116 -0.91 14.10 16.69
N GLY A 117 -0.20 13.07 17.15
CA GLY A 117 0.64 13.14 18.34
C GLY A 117 1.68 14.27 18.23
N ALA A 118 2.42 14.31 17.11
CA ALA A 118 3.40 15.36 16.85
C ALA A 118 2.75 16.75 16.74
N TYR A 119 1.66 16.87 15.98
CA TYR A 119 0.94 18.14 15.82
C TYR A 119 0.53 18.73 17.17
N GLN A 120 -0.06 17.90 18.05
CA GLN A 120 -0.50 18.33 19.38
C GLN A 120 0.69 18.77 20.25
N THR A 121 1.80 18.03 20.26
CA THR A 121 2.97 18.38 21.09
C THR A 121 3.68 19.65 20.64
N HIS A 122 3.70 19.94 19.33
CA HIS A 122 4.27 21.18 18.80
C HIS A 122 3.44 22.41 19.17
N THR A 123 2.10 22.28 19.29
CA THR A 123 1.27 23.40 19.73
C THR A 123 1.46 23.75 21.21
N THR A 124 1.74 22.78 22.08
CA THR A 124 1.90 23.01 23.52
C THR A 124 3.21 23.73 23.87
N THR A 125 4.24 23.63 23.03
CA THR A 125 5.53 24.32 23.25
C THR A 125 5.54 25.79 22.82
N LEU A 126 4.49 26.24 22.12
CA LEU A 126 4.32 27.63 21.67
C LEU A 126 3.24 28.39 22.46
N ALA A 127 2.54 27.72 23.39
CA ALA A 127 1.61 28.37 24.30
C ALA A 127 2.37 28.85 25.56
N PRO A 128 2.26 30.14 25.94
CA PRO A 128 2.86 30.67 27.17
C PRO A 128 2.21 30.14 28.44
#